data_AF-A0A820T532-F1
#
_entry.id   AF-A0A820T532-F1
#
_cell.length_a   1.000
_cell.length_b   1.000
_cell.length_c   1.000
_cell.angle_alpha   90.00
_cell.angle_beta   90.00
_cell.angle_gamma   90.00
#
_symmetry.space_group_name_H-M   'P 1'
#
loop_
_entity.id
_entity.type
_entity.pdbx_description
1 polymer ?
#
loop_
_entity_poly.entity_id
_entity_poly.type
_entity_poly.pdbx_seq_one_letter_code
_entity_poly.pdbx_strand_id
1 'polypeptide(L)'
;MRTNLIEPSHFDQIWRLYFESLTIESVECADAEAKKKACGQTVYMATRPITVTWSDGRKDFCEDGNVEARSRVDSLVHLALDSCINKEQLIELLMPIQLNLCKSDYILSAWSRLYRHLTTLKLFDDDINRILFEHLSSVNMRSPLQIVEFIKDLFEIWPQVNNQKIIESFAFYIAQLIQKIIAFNTNESCALVEQLVERICALTPAQNSRGHLLYYFLLNETLILCNSANLTSAIKK
;
A
#
# COMPACT_ATOMS: atom_id res chain seq x y z
N MET A 1 25.14 20.62 -11.83
CA MET A 1 25.19 19.39 -11.01
C MET A 1 24.55 18.29 -11.82
N ARG A 2 25.28 17.20 -12.11
CA ARG A 2 24.73 16.06 -12.87
C ARG A 2 23.79 15.31 -11.96
N THR A 3 22.51 15.31 -12.28
CA THR A 3 21.50 14.40 -11.74
C THR A 3 21.92 12.99 -12.13
N ASN A 4 22.48 12.24 -11.18
CA ASN A 4 22.61 10.79 -11.32
C ASN A 4 21.20 10.20 -11.17
N LEU A 5 20.34 10.45 -12.16
CA LEU A 5 19.11 9.70 -12.34
C LEU A 5 19.55 8.27 -12.64
N ILE A 6 19.23 7.36 -11.73
CA ILE A 6 19.37 5.92 -11.95
C ILE A 6 18.65 5.62 -13.25
N GLU A 7 19.32 4.97 -14.21
CA GLU A 7 18.66 4.59 -15.47
C GLU A 7 17.40 3.79 -15.16
N PRO A 8 16.26 4.03 -15.84
CA PRO A 8 14.99 3.36 -15.55
C PRO A 8 15.11 1.83 -15.48
N SER A 9 15.96 1.23 -16.30
CA SER A 9 16.28 -0.21 -16.33
C SER A 9 16.90 -0.75 -15.03
N HIS A 10 17.60 0.07 -14.27
CA HIS A 10 18.15 -0.29 -12.95
C HIS A 10 17.13 -0.09 -11.82
N PHE A 11 16.03 0.62 -12.09
CA PHE A 11 15.01 0.92 -11.10
C PHE A 11 14.02 -0.24 -10.88
N ASP A 12 13.91 -1.17 -11.83
CA ASP A 12 13.09 -2.38 -11.69
C ASP A 12 13.47 -3.20 -10.45
N GLN A 13 14.78 -3.34 -10.21
CA GLN A 13 15.29 -4.03 -9.02
C GLN A 13 14.96 -3.24 -7.74
N ILE A 14 14.98 -1.91 -7.80
CA ILE A 14 14.64 -1.04 -6.67
C ILE A 14 13.15 -1.17 -6.34
N TRP A 15 12.27 -1.22 -7.35
CA TRP A 15 10.84 -1.45 -7.12
C TRP A 15 10.60 -2.80 -6.45
N ARG A 16 11.28 -3.85 -6.90
CA ARG A 16 11.18 -5.15 -6.26
C ARG A 16 11.60 -5.10 -4.79
N LEU A 17 12.70 -4.42 -4.47
CA LEU A 17 13.16 -4.22 -3.09
C LEU A 17 12.21 -3.34 -2.26
N TYR A 18 11.51 -2.40 -2.89
CA TYR A 18 10.54 -1.53 -2.22
C TYR A 18 9.28 -2.29 -1.78
N PHE A 19 8.80 -3.20 -2.64
CA PHE A 19 7.57 -3.97 -2.41
C PHE A 19 7.80 -5.34 -1.74
N GLU A 20 9.00 -5.91 -1.81
CA GLU A 20 9.39 -7.10 -1.05
C GLU A 20 9.90 -6.72 0.34
N SER A 21 9.61 -7.55 1.34
CA SER A 21 10.16 -7.37 2.69
C SER A 21 11.63 -7.74 2.72
N LEU A 22 12.51 -6.81 3.09
CA LEU A 22 13.89 -7.15 3.46
C LEU A 22 13.89 -7.75 4.86
N THR A 23 14.54 -8.89 5.01
CA THR A 23 14.79 -9.48 6.32
C THR A 23 16.23 -9.23 6.73
N ILE A 24 16.45 -9.11 8.03
CA ILE A 24 17.79 -8.98 8.59
C ILE A 24 18.51 -10.32 8.37
N GLU A 25 19.56 -10.31 7.55
CA GLU A 25 20.43 -11.48 7.38
C GLU A 25 21.37 -11.63 8.58
N SER A 26 21.98 -10.53 9.02
CA SER A 26 22.83 -10.53 10.20
C SER A 26 22.90 -9.17 10.88
N VAL A 27 23.21 -9.17 12.17
CA VAL A 27 23.50 -7.96 12.94
C VAL A 27 24.91 -8.04 13.51
N GLU A 28 25.69 -6.99 13.34
CA GLU A 28 26.95 -6.78 14.04
C GLU A 28 26.64 -6.08 15.37
N CYS A 29 26.57 -6.88 16.44
CA CYS A 29 26.48 -6.39 17.82
C CYS A 29 27.24 -7.33 18.75
N ALA A 30 27.62 -6.83 19.94
CA ALA A 30 28.38 -7.60 20.93
C ALA A 30 27.57 -8.72 21.60
N ASP A 31 26.24 -8.70 21.48
CA ASP A 31 25.33 -9.66 22.09
C ASP A 31 24.89 -10.72 21.08
N ALA A 32 25.41 -11.94 21.25
CA ALA A 32 25.09 -13.07 20.38
C ALA A 32 23.61 -13.46 20.40
N GLU A 33 22.89 -13.20 21.50
CA GLU A 33 21.47 -13.52 21.64
C GLU A 33 20.59 -12.47 20.94
N ALA A 34 20.98 -11.19 21.03
CA ALA A 34 20.37 -10.11 20.25
C ALA A 34 20.49 -10.37 18.74
N LYS A 35 21.67 -10.82 18.28
CA LYS A 35 21.90 -11.20 16.88
C LYS A 35 20.94 -12.29 16.41
N LYS A 36 20.76 -13.35 17.21
CA LYS A 36 19.84 -14.45 16.87
C LYS A 36 18.38 -14.01 16.84
N LYS A 37 17.97 -13.08 17.71
CA LYS A 37 16.61 -12.52 17.75
C LYS A 37 16.31 -11.60 16.57
N ALA A 38 17.33 -10.90 16.06
CA ALA A 38 17.18 -9.97 14.95
C ALA A 38 17.15 -10.67 13.58
N CYS A 39 17.95 -11.71 13.37
CA CYS A 39 17.98 -12.43 12.09
C CYS A 39 16.60 -12.96 11.67
N GLY A 40 16.23 -12.73 10.40
CA GLY A 40 14.93 -13.07 9.84
C GLY A 40 13.81 -12.06 10.11
N GLN A 41 14.03 -11.08 11.00
CA GLN A 41 13.05 -10.02 11.26
C GLN A 41 13.08 -8.95 10.17
N THR A 42 11.95 -8.27 9.98
CA THR A 42 11.81 -7.08 9.12
C THR A 42 11.85 -5.77 9.93
N VAL A 43 11.67 -5.87 11.25
CA VAL A 43 11.80 -4.78 12.22
C VAL A 43 12.45 -5.36 13.47
N TYR A 44 13.40 -4.65 14.06
CA TYR A 44 14.06 -5.10 15.28
C TYR A 44 14.39 -3.91 16.18
N MET A 45 14.04 -4.00 17.46
CA MET A 45 14.39 -2.98 18.45
C MET A 45 15.60 -3.44 19.26
N ALA A 46 16.72 -2.73 19.11
CA ALA A 46 17.90 -2.90 19.94
C ALA A 46 18.01 -1.76 20.96
N THR A 47 18.68 -2.03 22.08
CA THR A 47 18.91 -1.04 23.14
C THR A 47 20.21 -0.25 22.94
N ARG A 48 20.90 -0.47 21.81
CA ARG A 48 22.22 0.08 21.49
C ARG A 48 22.38 0.24 19.97
N PRO A 49 23.29 1.11 19.49
CA PRO A 49 23.58 1.20 18.07
C PRO A 49 24.02 -0.14 17.48
N ILE A 50 23.55 -0.46 16.28
CA ILE A 50 23.88 -1.71 15.59
C ILE A 50 24.07 -1.50 14.09
N THR A 51 24.90 -2.35 13.48
CA THR A 51 24.99 -2.45 12.02
C THR A 51 24.23 -3.68 11.57
N VAL A 52 23.31 -3.50 10.63
CA VAL A 52 22.45 -4.54 10.09
C VAL A 52 22.85 -4.85 8.67
N THR A 53 22.98 -6.14 8.34
CA THR A 53 23.06 -6.63 6.97
C THR A 53 21.71 -7.20 6.57
N TRP A 54 21.17 -6.72 5.46
CA TRP A 54 19.89 -7.14 4.91
C TRP A 54 20.03 -8.37 4.00
N SER A 55 18.91 -9.04 3.73
CA SER A 55 18.83 -10.22 2.85
C SER A 55 19.31 -9.99 1.41
N ASP A 56 19.54 -8.74 1.01
CA ASP A 56 20.10 -8.35 -0.28
C ASP A 56 21.59 -7.92 -0.21
N GLY A 57 22.23 -8.11 0.95
CA GLY A 57 23.63 -7.79 1.19
C GLY A 57 23.92 -6.34 1.58
N ARG A 58 22.92 -5.44 1.60
CA ARG A 58 23.11 -4.05 2.03
C ARG A 58 23.38 -3.96 3.53
N LYS A 59 24.18 -2.95 3.92
CA LYS A 59 24.48 -2.65 5.32
C LYS A 59 24.00 -1.26 5.70
N ASP A 60 23.28 -1.17 6.81
CA ASP A 60 22.85 0.09 7.42
C ASP A 60 23.27 0.14 8.90
N PHE A 61 23.59 1.35 9.39
CA PHE A 61 23.91 1.60 10.79
C PHE A 61 22.73 2.33 11.45
N CYS A 62 22.20 1.75 12.52
CA CYS A 62 21.07 2.27 13.28
C CYS A 62 21.59 2.88 14.58
N GLU A 63 21.60 4.22 14.69
CA GLU A 63 22.15 4.95 15.84
C GLU A 63 21.31 4.80 17.11
N ASP A 64 19.99 4.78 16.98
CA ASP A 64 19.04 4.63 18.09
C ASP A 64 18.78 3.16 18.46
N GLY A 65 19.43 2.23 17.75
CA GLY A 65 19.23 0.78 17.88
C GLY A 65 17.94 0.27 17.24
N ASN A 66 17.10 1.12 16.67
CA ASN A 66 15.90 0.69 15.99
C ASN A 66 16.22 0.38 14.54
N VAL A 67 15.99 -0.89 14.18
CA VAL A 67 16.11 -1.35 12.81
C VAL A 67 14.75 -1.28 12.16
N GLU A 68 14.63 -0.33 11.24
CA GLU A 68 13.54 -0.29 10.29
C GLU A 68 14.07 -0.75 8.93
N ALA A 69 13.41 -1.71 8.29
CA ALA A 69 13.92 -2.35 7.08
C ALA A 69 14.17 -1.47 5.85
N ARG A 70 13.81 -0.19 5.86
CA ARG A 70 13.38 0.46 4.61
C ARG A 70 13.82 1.89 4.39
N SER A 71 14.35 2.56 5.41
CA SER A 71 14.62 4.00 5.34
C SER A 71 15.44 4.39 4.10
N ARG A 72 16.41 3.57 3.71
CA ARG A 72 17.25 3.80 2.54
C ARG A 72 16.57 3.49 1.19
N VAL A 73 15.78 2.42 1.08
CA VAL A 73 15.01 2.14 -0.17
C VAL A 73 13.94 3.19 -0.36
N ASP A 74 13.19 3.49 0.72
CA ASP A 74 12.14 4.50 0.70
C ASP A 74 12.74 5.87 0.33
N SER A 75 13.89 6.25 0.90
CA SER A 75 14.59 7.48 0.53
C SER A 75 15.01 7.49 -0.93
N LEU A 76 15.56 6.39 -1.46
CA LEU A 76 15.96 6.32 -2.87
C LEU A 76 14.76 6.45 -3.80
N VAL A 77 13.65 5.79 -3.48
CA VAL A 77 12.41 5.87 -4.26
C VAL A 77 11.83 7.28 -4.20
N HIS A 78 11.70 7.88 -3.02
CA HIS A 78 11.19 9.24 -2.87
C HIS A 78 12.08 10.26 -3.58
N LEU A 79 13.41 10.14 -3.47
CA LEU A 79 14.35 11.01 -4.20
C LEU A 79 14.19 10.89 -5.72
N ALA A 80 13.97 9.69 -6.24
CA ALA A 80 13.74 9.48 -7.67
C ALA A 80 12.42 10.11 -8.13
N LEU A 81 11.35 9.93 -7.35
CA LEU A 81 10.03 10.53 -7.60
C LEU A 81 10.07 12.07 -7.53
N ASP A 82 10.74 12.62 -6.51
CA ASP A 82 10.95 14.06 -6.33
C ASP A 82 11.82 14.68 -7.44
N SER A 83 12.66 13.87 -8.09
CA SER A 83 13.52 14.31 -9.19
C SER A 83 12.81 14.38 -10.55
N CYS A 84 11.60 13.82 -10.67
CA CYS A 84 10.81 13.93 -11.89
C CYS A 84 10.39 15.38 -12.14
N ILE A 85 10.75 15.94 -13.30
CA ILE A 85 10.43 17.32 -13.65
C ILE A 85 9.15 17.45 -14.48
N ASN A 86 8.67 16.36 -15.05
CA ASN A 86 7.44 16.29 -15.84
C ASN A 86 6.71 14.96 -15.62
N LYS A 87 5.49 14.90 -16.15
CA LYS A 87 4.59 13.76 -15.97
C LYS A 87 5.10 12.52 -16.70
N GLU A 88 5.69 12.70 -17.88
CA GLU A 88 6.21 11.60 -18.70
C GLU A 88 7.29 10.82 -17.94
N GLN A 89 8.24 11.51 -17.30
CA GLN A 89 9.27 10.88 -16.47
C GLN A 89 8.69 10.15 -15.27
N LEU A 90 7.66 10.72 -14.63
CA LEU A 90 7.00 10.07 -13.50
C LEU A 90 6.30 8.78 -13.95
N ILE A 91 5.63 8.81 -15.10
CA ILE A 91 5.00 7.63 -15.70
C ILE A 91 6.07 6.59 -16.05
N GLU A 92 7.15 6.97 -16.73
CA GLU A 92 8.26 6.07 -17.07
C GLU A 92 8.87 5.40 -15.85
N LEU A 93 8.93 6.11 -14.71
CA LEU A 93 9.43 5.58 -13.45
C LEU A 93 8.45 4.59 -12.78
N LEU A 94 7.14 4.81 -12.89
CA LEU A 94 6.10 3.98 -12.27
C LEU A 94 5.73 2.76 -13.12
N MET A 95 5.75 2.87 -14.44
CA MET A 95 5.35 1.81 -15.40
C MET A 95 6.01 0.44 -15.16
N PRO A 96 7.29 0.35 -14.75
CA PRO A 96 7.93 -0.95 -14.51
C PRO A 96 7.50 -1.66 -13.23
N ILE A 97 6.63 -1.07 -12.40
CA ILE A 97 6.15 -1.72 -11.17
C ILE A 97 5.40 -3.02 -11.51
N GLN A 98 5.93 -4.16 -11.04
CA GLN A 98 5.36 -5.49 -11.24
C GLN A 98 4.97 -6.14 -9.90
N LEU A 99 3.84 -5.69 -9.32
CA LEU A 99 3.39 -6.17 -8.00
C LEU A 99 2.97 -7.65 -8.01
N ASN A 100 2.55 -8.18 -9.16
CA ASN A 100 2.23 -9.60 -9.33
C ASN A 100 3.43 -10.54 -9.13
N LEU A 101 4.67 -10.04 -9.25
CA LEU A 101 5.89 -10.81 -8.99
C LEU A 101 6.31 -10.76 -7.52
N CYS A 102 5.79 -9.81 -6.75
CA CYS A 102 6.10 -9.66 -5.34
C CYS A 102 5.39 -10.76 -4.53
N LYS A 103 6.13 -11.43 -3.64
CA LYS A 103 5.61 -12.58 -2.86
C LYS A 103 5.26 -12.23 -1.41
N SER A 104 5.31 -10.95 -1.06
CA SER A 104 5.23 -10.50 0.33
C SER A 104 3.81 -10.08 0.70
N ASP A 105 3.38 -10.41 1.91
CA ASP A 105 2.19 -9.82 2.55
C ASP A 105 2.33 -8.30 2.76
N TYR A 106 3.53 -7.77 2.51
CA TYR A 106 3.90 -6.39 2.69
C TYR A 106 3.43 -5.43 1.58
N ILE A 107 3.04 -5.94 0.41
CA ILE A 107 2.76 -5.13 -0.79
C ILE A 107 1.80 -3.97 -0.46
N LEU A 108 0.72 -4.24 0.28
CA LEU A 108 -0.31 -3.25 0.59
C LEU A 108 0.24 -2.10 1.46
N SER A 109 1.04 -2.41 2.48
CA SER A 109 1.70 -1.39 3.30
C SER A 109 2.70 -0.55 2.48
N ALA A 110 3.51 -1.19 1.63
CA ALA A 110 4.43 -0.49 0.73
C ALA A 110 3.68 0.44 -0.23
N TRP A 111 2.58 -0.06 -0.79
CA TRP A 111 1.73 0.71 -1.69
C TRP A 111 1.13 1.92 -0.98
N SER A 112 0.58 1.76 0.23
CA SER A 112 0.03 2.87 1.01
C SER A 112 1.05 4.00 1.23
N ARG A 113 2.33 3.66 1.48
CA ARG A 113 3.42 4.66 1.61
C ARG A 113 3.75 5.33 0.28
N LEU A 114 3.94 4.56 -0.79
CA LEU A 114 4.23 5.10 -2.12
C LEU A 114 3.12 6.06 -2.55
N TYR A 115 1.87 5.62 -2.42
CA TYR A 115 0.71 6.40 -2.80
C TYR A 115 0.62 7.70 -1.98
N ARG A 116 0.80 7.62 -0.66
CA ARG A 116 0.83 8.81 0.21
C ARG A 116 1.90 9.80 -0.20
N HIS A 117 3.11 9.34 -0.53
CA HIS A 117 4.16 10.24 -1.00
C HIS A 117 3.81 10.86 -2.37
N LEU A 118 3.34 10.04 -3.33
CA LEU A 118 2.92 10.51 -4.65
C LEU A 118 1.84 11.60 -4.57
N THR A 119 0.86 11.47 -3.67
CA THR A 119 -0.18 12.52 -3.49
C THR A 119 0.36 13.89 -3.08
N THR A 120 1.59 13.97 -2.58
CA THR A 120 2.24 15.25 -2.24
C THR A 120 2.93 15.91 -3.43
N LEU A 121 3.16 15.17 -4.52
CA LEU A 121 3.84 15.67 -5.70
C LEU A 121 2.91 16.55 -6.53
N LYS A 122 3.44 17.65 -7.06
CA LYS A 122 2.70 18.54 -7.96
C LYS A 122 2.27 17.86 -9.26
N LEU A 123 2.99 16.81 -9.66
CA LEU A 123 2.74 16.03 -10.87
C LEU A 123 1.63 14.99 -10.68
N PHE A 124 1.12 14.81 -9.47
CA PHE A 124 0.09 13.82 -9.17
C PHE A 124 -1.28 14.23 -9.70
N ASP A 125 -1.86 13.39 -10.55
CA ASP A 125 -3.19 13.59 -11.11
C ASP A 125 -3.92 12.26 -11.35
N ASP A 126 -5.05 12.35 -12.05
CA ASP A 126 -5.94 11.22 -12.34
C ASP A 126 -5.27 10.09 -13.15
N ASP A 127 -4.36 10.41 -14.09
CA ASP A 127 -3.67 9.36 -14.85
C ASP A 127 -2.66 8.62 -13.98
N ILE A 128 -1.90 9.35 -13.15
CA ILE A 128 -0.98 8.73 -12.19
C ILE A 128 -1.75 7.86 -11.20
N ASN A 129 -2.87 8.37 -10.68
CA ASN A 129 -3.76 7.62 -9.82
C ASN A 129 -4.25 6.31 -10.49
N ARG A 130 -4.71 6.39 -11.75
CA ARG A 130 -5.14 5.22 -12.51
C ARG A 130 -4.02 4.19 -12.63
N ILE A 131 -2.81 4.60 -13.01
CA ILE A 131 -1.64 3.72 -13.15
C ILE A 131 -1.37 2.96 -11.84
N LEU A 132 -1.36 3.66 -10.69
CA LEU A 132 -1.08 3.04 -9.39
C LEU A 132 -2.10 1.96 -9.02
N PHE A 133 -3.38 2.20 -9.29
CA PHE A 133 -4.43 1.22 -9.04
C PHE A 133 -4.46 0.10 -10.08
N GLU A 134 -4.05 0.34 -11.33
CA GLU A 134 -3.82 -0.72 -12.31
C GLU A 134 -2.75 -1.69 -11.81
N HIS A 135 -1.61 -1.19 -11.32
CA HIS A 135 -0.58 -2.03 -10.70
C HIS A 135 -1.14 -2.82 -9.52
N LEU A 136 -1.92 -2.18 -8.64
CA LEU A 136 -2.53 -2.83 -7.49
C LEU A 136 -3.55 -3.91 -7.89
N SER A 137 -4.31 -3.69 -8.96
CA SER A 137 -5.34 -4.63 -9.40
C SER A 137 -4.75 -5.99 -9.79
N SER A 138 -3.49 -6.00 -10.25
CA SER A 138 -2.70 -7.20 -10.58
C SER A 138 -2.28 -8.04 -9.37
N VAL A 139 -2.40 -7.51 -8.14
CA VAL A 139 -2.02 -8.22 -6.93
C VAL A 139 -3.03 -9.33 -6.63
N ASN A 140 -2.52 -10.55 -6.52
CA ASN A 140 -3.28 -11.69 -6.02
C ASN A 140 -3.39 -11.61 -4.49
N MET A 141 -4.40 -10.89 -4.01
CA MET A 141 -4.70 -10.74 -2.59
C MET A 141 -5.21 -12.07 -2.04
N ARG A 142 -4.48 -12.69 -1.10
CA ARG A 142 -4.75 -14.05 -0.61
C ARG A 142 -5.62 -14.10 0.64
N SER A 143 -5.79 -12.98 1.33
CA SER A 143 -6.52 -12.91 2.59
C SER A 143 -7.51 -11.74 2.59
N PRO A 144 -8.79 -11.97 2.92
CA PRO A 144 -9.77 -10.89 3.04
C PRO A 144 -9.38 -9.87 4.12
N LEU A 145 -8.70 -10.32 5.20
CA LEU A 145 -8.25 -9.44 6.27
C LEU A 145 -7.23 -8.41 5.79
N GLN A 146 -6.25 -8.83 4.97
CA GLN A 146 -5.25 -7.93 4.38
C GLN A 146 -5.91 -6.85 3.52
N ILE A 147 -6.95 -7.22 2.76
CA ILE A 147 -7.71 -6.27 1.93
C ILE A 147 -8.43 -5.25 2.83
N VAL A 148 -9.01 -5.68 3.94
CA VAL A 148 -9.69 -4.79 4.90
C VAL A 148 -8.71 -3.80 5.54
N GLU A 149 -7.55 -4.27 5.98
CA GLU A 149 -6.50 -3.40 6.53
C GLU A 149 -6.07 -2.35 5.50
N PHE A 150 -5.89 -2.77 4.26
CA PHE A 150 -5.56 -1.85 3.17
C PHE A 150 -6.67 -0.84 2.86
N ILE A 151 -7.95 -1.25 2.87
CA ILE A 151 -9.07 -0.32 2.73
C ILE A 151 -9.06 0.72 3.87
N LYS A 152 -8.69 0.31 5.10
CA LYS A 152 -8.55 1.26 6.22
C LYS A 152 -7.44 2.28 5.96
N ASP A 153 -6.29 1.86 5.45
CA ASP A 153 -5.23 2.78 5.03
C ASP A 153 -5.71 3.77 3.97
N LEU A 154 -6.47 3.29 2.97
CA LEU A 154 -7.06 4.17 1.96
C LEU A 154 -8.01 5.21 2.59
N PHE A 155 -8.80 4.82 3.59
CA PHE A 155 -9.63 5.77 4.34
C PHE A 155 -8.85 6.83 5.11
N GLU A 156 -7.60 6.55 5.53
CA GLU A 156 -6.74 7.58 6.14
C GLU A 156 -6.21 8.59 5.12
N ILE A 157 -5.95 8.13 3.90
CA ILE A 157 -5.43 8.96 2.81
C ILE A 157 -6.55 9.78 2.17
N TRP A 158 -7.75 9.20 2.05
CA TRP A 158 -8.88 9.76 1.31
C TRP A 158 -9.26 11.20 1.72
N PRO A 159 -9.24 11.62 3.01
CA PRO A 159 -9.45 13.01 3.42
C PRO A 159 -8.52 14.02 2.75
N GLN A 160 -7.28 13.63 2.47
CA GLN A 160 -6.22 14.51 1.95
C GLN A 160 -6.35 14.77 0.44
N VAL A 161 -7.15 13.97 -0.26
CA VAL A 161 -7.38 14.10 -1.70
C VAL A 161 -8.42 15.20 -1.94
N ASN A 162 -8.08 16.23 -2.73
CA ASN A 162 -8.98 17.34 -3.04
C ASN A 162 -9.52 17.33 -4.48
N ASN A 163 -8.94 16.51 -5.36
CA ASN A 163 -9.36 16.41 -6.75
C ASN A 163 -10.59 15.49 -6.86
N GLN A 164 -11.70 16.00 -7.41
CA GLN A 164 -12.96 15.27 -7.53
C GLN A 164 -12.84 13.97 -8.34
N LYS A 165 -12.08 13.95 -9.43
CA LYS A 165 -11.89 12.72 -10.23
C LYS A 165 -11.18 11.64 -9.42
N ILE A 166 -10.14 12.03 -8.70
CA ILE A 166 -9.37 11.10 -7.85
C ILE A 166 -10.25 10.59 -6.70
N ILE A 167 -11.12 11.44 -6.13
CA ILE A 167 -12.11 11.03 -5.11
C ILE A 167 -13.07 9.97 -5.68
N GLU A 168 -13.55 10.15 -6.91
CA GLU A 168 -14.40 9.18 -7.62
C GLU A 168 -13.67 7.88 -7.89
N SER A 169 -12.44 7.94 -8.39
CA SER A 169 -11.59 6.75 -8.56
C SER A 169 -11.36 6.02 -7.25
N PHE A 170 -11.09 6.74 -6.14
CA PHE A 170 -10.93 6.16 -4.80
C PHE A 170 -12.15 5.34 -4.40
N ALA A 171 -13.33 5.94 -4.54
CA ALA A 171 -14.58 5.28 -4.20
C ALA A 171 -14.81 4.02 -5.05
N PHE A 172 -14.53 4.11 -6.34
CA PHE A 172 -14.61 2.97 -7.27
C PHE A 172 -13.64 1.85 -6.89
N TYR A 173 -12.38 2.15 -6.62
CA TYR A 173 -11.38 1.14 -6.26
C TYR A 173 -11.65 0.49 -4.91
N ILE A 174 -12.12 1.23 -3.90
CA ILE A 174 -12.55 0.66 -2.62
C ILE A 174 -13.71 -0.31 -2.85
N ALA A 175 -14.68 0.03 -3.70
CA ALA A 175 -15.78 -0.88 -4.05
C ALA A 175 -15.27 -2.17 -4.71
N GLN A 176 -14.29 -2.09 -5.63
CA GLN A 176 -13.67 -3.27 -6.25
C GLN A 176 -12.93 -4.15 -5.23
N LEU A 177 -12.24 -3.55 -4.25
CA LEU A 177 -11.57 -4.30 -3.19
C LEU A 177 -12.59 -5.02 -2.30
N ILE A 178 -13.74 -4.39 -2.02
CA ILE A 178 -14.83 -5.02 -1.28
C ILE A 178 -15.44 -6.19 -2.08
N GLN A 179 -15.62 -6.07 -3.40
CA GLN A 179 -16.00 -7.20 -4.25
C GLN A 179 -15.02 -8.37 -4.13
N LYS A 180 -13.71 -8.10 -4.12
CA LYS A 180 -12.69 -9.15 -3.92
C LYS A 180 -12.86 -9.84 -2.57
N ILE A 181 -13.19 -9.12 -1.49
CA ILE A 181 -13.48 -9.72 -0.19
C ILE A 181 -14.72 -10.62 -0.28
N ILE A 182 -15.82 -10.13 -0.87
CA ILE A 182 -17.06 -10.91 -1.02
C ILE A 182 -16.81 -12.20 -1.82
N ALA A 183 -15.94 -12.16 -2.83
CA ALA A 183 -15.61 -13.31 -3.67
C ALA A 183 -14.93 -14.46 -2.92
N PHE A 184 -14.34 -14.23 -1.73
CA PHE A 184 -13.86 -15.34 -0.88
C PHE A 184 -15.00 -16.22 -0.37
N ASN A 185 -16.21 -15.66 -0.23
CA ASN A 185 -17.43 -16.38 0.14
C ASN A 185 -17.29 -17.24 1.41
N THR A 186 -16.65 -16.70 2.44
CA THR A 186 -16.52 -17.31 3.78
C THR A 186 -17.27 -16.50 4.83
N ASN A 187 -17.65 -17.14 5.95
CA ASN A 187 -18.28 -16.43 7.07
C ASN A 187 -17.43 -15.26 7.59
N GLU A 188 -16.10 -15.42 7.59
CA GLU A 188 -15.16 -14.36 7.96
C GLU A 188 -15.23 -13.19 6.96
N SER A 189 -15.18 -13.47 5.65
CA SER A 189 -15.30 -12.42 4.63
C SER A 189 -16.63 -11.67 4.74
N CYS A 190 -17.72 -12.36 5.07
CA CYS A 190 -19.03 -11.75 5.28
C CYS A 190 -19.02 -10.78 6.47
N ALA A 191 -18.50 -11.20 7.62
CA ALA A 191 -18.38 -10.35 8.80
C ALA A 191 -17.48 -9.13 8.55
N LEU A 192 -16.40 -9.29 7.79
CA LEU A 192 -15.50 -8.20 7.41
C LEU A 192 -16.18 -7.18 6.48
N VAL A 193 -16.99 -7.65 5.53
CA VAL A 193 -17.78 -6.77 4.65
C VAL A 193 -18.82 -6.00 5.45
N GLU A 194 -19.52 -6.65 6.38
CA GLU A 194 -20.47 -5.97 7.28
C GLU A 194 -19.81 -4.83 8.06
N GLN A 195 -18.64 -5.08 8.66
CA GLN A 195 -17.88 -4.04 9.37
C GLN A 195 -17.46 -2.87 8.47
N LEU A 196 -17.05 -3.16 7.23
CA LEU A 196 -16.68 -2.13 6.26
C LEU A 196 -17.88 -1.30 5.84
N VAL A 197 -19.02 -1.93 5.57
CA VAL A 197 -20.27 -1.24 5.20
C VAL A 197 -20.75 -0.36 6.36
N GLU A 198 -20.76 -0.85 7.59
CA GLU A 198 -21.12 -0.05 8.76
C GLU A 198 -20.20 1.18 8.92
N ARG A 199 -18.90 1.02 8.67
CA ARG A 199 -17.96 2.15 8.68
C ARG A 199 -18.24 3.14 7.55
N ILE A 200 -18.56 2.68 6.34
CA ILE A 200 -18.92 3.54 5.21
C ILE A 200 -20.21 4.32 5.53
N CYS A 201 -21.22 3.65 6.08
CA CYS A 201 -22.47 4.29 6.49
C CYS A 201 -22.25 5.32 7.62
N ALA A 202 -21.37 5.02 8.57
CA ALA A 202 -20.98 6.00 9.60
C ALA A 202 -20.25 7.21 9.00
N LEU A 203 -19.57 7.03 7.85
CA LEU A 203 -18.98 8.11 7.06
C LEU A 203 -19.99 8.79 6.13
N THR A 204 -21.28 8.42 6.10
CA THR A 204 -22.34 9.08 5.30
C THR A 204 -23.32 9.98 6.08
N PRO A 205 -22.90 10.93 6.95
CA PRO A 205 -23.81 12.02 7.33
C PRO A 205 -24.29 12.78 6.09
N ALA A 206 -25.47 13.43 6.16
CA ALA A 206 -26.11 14.12 5.03
C ALA A 206 -25.24 15.18 4.30
N GLN A 207 -24.11 15.59 4.88
CA GLN A 207 -23.16 16.55 4.32
C GLN A 207 -21.86 15.90 3.82
N ASN A 208 -21.69 14.58 3.94
CA ASN A 208 -20.50 13.88 3.48
C ASN A 208 -20.70 13.26 2.10
N SER A 209 -20.51 14.09 1.06
CA SER A 209 -20.60 13.67 -0.34
C SER A 209 -19.68 12.50 -0.69
N ARG A 210 -18.51 12.38 -0.04
CA ARG A 210 -17.55 11.28 -0.27
C ARG A 210 -18.11 9.95 0.19
N GLY A 211 -18.68 9.92 1.40
CA GLY A 211 -19.36 8.74 1.91
C GLY A 211 -20.47 8.30 0.96
N HIS A 212 -21.30 9.26 0.50
CA HIS A 212 -22.45 8.94 -0.36
C HIS A 212 -22.01 8.36 -1.71
N LEU A 213 -20.92 8.89 -2.27
CA LEU A 213 -20.32 8.39 -3.50
C LEU A 213 -19.82 6.95 -3.36
N LEU A 214 -19.11 6.65 -2.27
CA LEU A 214 -18.65 5.29 -2.00
C LEU A 214 -19.80 4.33 -1.75
N TYR A 215 -20.82 4.75 -1.01
CA TYR A 215 -22.03 3.95 -0.81
C TYR A 215 -22.74 3.67 -2.14
N TYR A 216 -22.83 4.66 -3.03
CA TYR A 216 -23.39 4.48 -4.37
C TYR A 216 -22.62 3.44 -5.19
N PHE A 217 -21.28 3.54 -5.26
CA PHE A 217 -20.46 2.55 -5.95
C PHE A 217 -20.57 1.17 -5.31
N LEU A 218 -20.59 1.10 -3.98
CA LEU A 218 -20.78 -0.16 -3.27
C LEU A 218 -22.10 -0.81 -3.67
N LEU A 219 -23.22 -0.08 -3.71
CA LEU A 219 -24.48 -0.61 -4.19
C LEU A 219 -24.40 -1.04 -5.66
N ASN A 220 -23.89 -0.18 -6.55
CA ASN A 220 -23.86 -0.50 -7.97
C ASN A 220 -23.02 -1.74 -8.29
N GLU A 221 -21.87 -1.86 -7.64
CA GLU A 221 -20.86 -2.88 -7.92
C GLU A 221 -21.07 -4.16 -7.12
N THR A 222 -21.58 -4.09 -5.88
CA THR A 222 -21.60 -5.25 -4.98
C THR A 222 -23.00 -5.85 -4.76
N LEU A 223 -24.10 -5.16 -5.10
CA LEU A 223 -25.46 -5.61 -4.75
C LEU A 223 -25.76 -7.05 -5.23
N ILE A 224 -25.35 -7.39 -6.45
CA ILE A 224 -25.56 -8.74 -7.01
C ILE A 224 -24.78 -9.79 -6.20
N LEU A 225 -23.52 -9.49 -5.89
CA LEU A 225 -22.64 -10.38 -5.14
C LEU A 225 -23.10 -10.54 -3.68
N CYS A 226 -23.50 -9.45 -3.04
CA CYS A 226 -24.04 -9.46 -1.68
C CYS A 226 -25.34 -10.26 -1.58
N ASN A 227 -26.22 -10.19 -2.58
CA ASN A 227 -27.41 -11.04 -2.63
C ASN A 227 -27.04 -12.53 -2.72
N SER A 228 -26.04 -12.88 -3.55
CA SER A 228 -25.58 -14.27 -3.68
C SER A 228 -24.84 -14.79 -2.44
N ALA A 229 -24.20 -13.90 -1.67
CA ALA A 229 -23.48 -14.22 -0.44
C ALA A 229 -24.35 -14.12 0.83
N ASN A 230 -25.67 -13.92 0.69
CA ASN A 230 -26.61 -13.71 1.81
C ASN A 230 -26.31 -12.50 2.71
N LEU A 231 -25.59 -11.48 2.21
CA LEU A 231 -25.19 -10.25 2.91
C LEU A 231 -26.28 -9.15 2.91
N THR A 232 -27.54 -9.52 2.70
CA THR A 232 -28.64 -8.55 2.53
C THR A 232 -28.93 -7.71 3.77
N SER A 233 -28.52 -8.17 4.97
CA SER A 233 -28.59 -7.41 6.22
C SER A 233 -27.69 -6.17 6.22
N ALA A 234 -26.49 -6.27 5.61
CA ALA A 234 -25.48 -5.22 5.60
C ALA A 234 -25.92 -4.01 4.77
N ILE A 235 -26.56 -4.27 3.62
CA ILE A 235 -26.97 -3.24 2.65
C ILE A 235 -28.27 -2.53 3.06
N LYS A 236 -29.12 -3.19 3.85
CA LYS A 236 -30.42 -2.63 4.27
C LYS A 236 -30.32 -1.57 5.39
N LYS A 237 -29.16 -1.41 6.02
CA LYS A 237 -28.90 -0.38 7.03
C LYS A 237 -28.43 0.91 6.37
#